data_AF-A0A354U758-F1
#
_entry.id   AF-A0A354U758-F1
#
_cell.length_a   1.000
_cell.length_b   1.000
_cell.length_c   1.000
_cell.angle_alpha   90.00
_cell.angle_beta   90.00
_cell.angle_gamma   90.00
#
_symmetry.space_group_name_H-M   'P 1'
#
loop_
_entity.id
_entity.type
_entity.pdbx_description
1 polymer ?
#
loop_
_entity_poly.entity_id
_entity_poly.type
_entity_poly.pdbx_seq_one_letter_code
_entity_poly.pdbx_strand_id
1 'polypeptide(L)'
;METSMVYNLAVYKNENGGFNGVFADFECVVNEGDTLDELIANAKELLNFTLADMVEHGIPLPVPSPESKIRMKLDCAPFRIVPVAVSIRANGSSVPELF
;
A
#
# COMPACT_ATOMS: atom_id res chain seq x y z
N MET A 1 -10.08 14.27 -11.80
CA MET A 1 -10.96 13.22 -11.23
C MET A 1 -10.19 12.56 -10.09
N GLU A 2 -10.81 12.38 -8.93
CA GLU A 2 -10.22 11.62 -7.82
C GLU A 2 -10.67 10.16 -7.96
N THR A 3 -9.71 9.24 -8.00
CA THR A 3 -10.00 7.81 -8.10
C THR A 3 -9.65 7.15 -6.77
N SER A 4 -10.62 6.44 -6.18
CA SER A 4 -10.37 5.62 -5.00
C SER A 4 -9.98 4.21 -5.41
N MET A 5 -8.88 3.71 -4.85
CA MET A 5 -8.44 2.33 -5.01
C MET A 5 -8.31 1.67 -3.64
N VAL A 6 -8.48 0.35 -3.60
CA VAL A 6 -8.37 -0.44 -2.37
C VAL A 6 -7.36 -1.54 -2.60
N TYR A 7 -6.26 -1.53 -1.86
CA TYR A 7 -5.24 -2.56 -1.91
C TYR A 7 -5.21 -3.36 -0.62
N ASN A 8 -4.86 -4.64 -0.72
CA ASN A 8 -4.87 -5.54 0.42
C ASN A 8 -3.50 -5.59 1.09
N LEU A 9 -3.46 -5.22 2.36
CA LEU A 9 -2.29 -5.35 3.24
C LEU A 9 -2.32 -6.72 3.93
N ALA A 10 -1.31 -7.54 3.68
CA ALA A 10 -1.08 -8.76 4.44
C ALA A 10 -0.34 -8.42 5.74
N VAL A 11 -0.97 -8.67 6.89
CA VAL A 11 -0.43 -8.33 8.20
C VAL A 11 0.18 -9.56 8.87
N TYR A 12 1.33 -9.37 9.49
CA TYR A 12 2.07 -10.37 10.25
C TYR A 12 2.35 -9.84 11.65
N LYS A 13 2.36 -10.73 12.64
CA LYS A 13 2.88 -10.40 13.98
C LYS A 13 4.40 -10.49 13.94
N ASN A 14 5.08 -9.51 14.52
CA ASN A 14 6.53 -9.58 14.69
C ASN A 14 6.90 -10.20 16.06
N GLU A 15 8.18 -10.54 16.22
CA GLU A 15 8.69 -11.20 17.42
C GLU A 15 8.66 -10.30 18.67
N ASN A 16 8.60 -8.98 18.48
CA ASN A 16 8.59 -7.97 19.53
C ASN A 16 7.17 -7.64 20.03
N GLY A 17 6.14 -8.30 19.50
CA GLY A 17 4.74 -8.09 19.89
C GLY A 17 4.00 -7.01 19.08
N GLY A 18 4.66 -6.38 18.11
CA GLY A 18 4.06 -5.47 17.13
C GLY A 18 3.65 -6.19 15.83
N PHE A 19 3.49 -5.42 14.77
CA PHE A 19 2.99 -5.88 13.48
C PHE A 19 3.84 -5.37 12.31
N ASN A 20 3.97 -6.22 11.29
CA ASN A 20 4.54 -5.88 9.98
C ASN A 20 3.48 -6.10 8.90
N GLY A 21 3.64 -5.44 7.76
CA GLY A 21 2.70 -5.45 6.65
C GLY A 21 3.39 -5.65 5.31
N VAL A 22 2.69 -6.27 4.35
CA VAL A 22 3.17 -6.43 2.97
C VAL A 22 2.03 -6.14 2.01
N PHE A 23 2.29 -5.29 1.01
CA PHE A 23 1.41 -5.15 -0.15
C PHE A 23 1.91 -6.05 -1.28
N ALA A 24 1.30 -7.24 -1.43
CA ALA A 24 1.74 -8.24 -2.42
C ALA A 24 1.56 -7.81 -3.89
N ASP A 25 0.86 -6.71 -4.15
CA ASP A 25 0.74 -6.12 -5.49
C ASP A 25 1.89 -5.16 -5.85
N PHE A 26 2.73 -4.78 -4.88
CA PHE A 26 3.81 -3.79 -5.05
C PHE A 26 5.20 -4.31 -4.63
N GLU A 27 5.29 -5.56 -4.15
CA GLU A 27 6.48 -6.09 -3.47
C GLU A 27 7.00 -5.17 -2.36
N CYS A 28 6.10 -4.37 -1.78
CA CYS A 28 6.41 -3.34 -0.81
C CYS A 28 6.14 -3.85 0.61
N VAL A 29 7.11 -3.64 1.50
CA VAL A 29 7.04 -4.06 2.90
C VAL A 29 6.90 -2.84 3.80
N VAL A 30 5.97 -2.91 4.75
CA VAL A 30 5.75 -1.95 5.83
C VAL A 30 6.24 -2.60 7.11
N ASN A 31 7.40 -2.18 7.62
CA ASN A 31 8.07 -2.90 8.72
C ASN A 31 7.75 -2.36 10.13
N GLU A 32 6.79 -1.45 10.29
CA GLU A 32 6.65 -0.71 11.55
C GLU A 32 5.19 -0.47 11.94
N GLY A 33 4.80 -1.02 13.10
CA GLY A 33 3.62 -0.66 13.85
C GLY A 33 3.56 -1.43 15.17
N ASP A 34 3.58 -0.73 16.31
CA ASP A 34 3.42 -1.35 17.62
C ASP A 34 1.98 -1.85 17.82
N THR A 35 1.05 -1.22 17.12
CA THR A 35 -0.36 -1.62 17.05
C THR A 35 -0.80 -1.87 15.61
N LEU A 36 -1.91 -2.61 15.45
CA LEU A 36 -2.50 -2.84 14.14
C LEU A 36 -2.91 -1.54 13.45
N ASP A 37 -3.47 -0.60 14.22
CA ASP A 37 -3.93 0.70 13.69
C ASP A 37 -2.76 1.57 13.21
N GLU A 38 -1.66 1.58 13.96
CA GLU A 38 -0.42 2.25 13.57
C GLU A 38 0.15 1.64 12.29
N LEU A 39 0.24 0.31 12.21
CA LEU A 39 0.69 -0.36 10.98
C LEU A 39 -0.17 0.03 9.78
N ILE A 40 -1.50 0.05 9.93
CA ILE A 40 -2.43 0.41 8.84
C ILE A 40 -2.25 1.88 8.44
N ALA A 41 -2.05 2.78 9.39
CA ALA A 41 -1.78 4.19 9.12
C ALA A 41 -0.47 4.37 8.34
N ASN A 42 0.61 3.75 8.80
CA ASN A 42 1.93 3.77 8.16
C ASN A 42 1.87 3.16 6.76
N ALA A 43 1.17 2.02 6.61
CA ALA A 43 0.96 1.36 5.33
C ALA A 43 0.19 2.24 4.34
N LYS A 44 -0.84 2.96 4.82
CA LYS A 44 -1.63 3.88 3.99
C LYS A 44 -0.79 5.06 3.51
N GLU A 45 0.04 5.63 4.38
CA GLU A 45 0.95 6.71 4.03
C GLU A 45 1.98 6.27 2.97
N LEU A 46 2.67 5.15 3.21
CA LEU A 46 3.62 4.57 2.24
C LEU A 46 2.97 4.30 0.88
N LEU A 47 1.76 3.73 0.88
CA LEU A 47 1.03 3.43 -0.35
C LEU A 47 0.61 4.70 -1.09
N ASN A 48 0.20 5.76 -0.39
CA ASN A 48 -0.09 7.04 -1.02
C ASN A 48 1.15 7.63 -1.71
N PHE A 49 2.32 7.60 -1.05
CA PHE A 49 3.57 8.06 -1.66
C PHE A 49 3.97 7.22 -2.87
N THR A 50 3.91 5.90 -2.74
CA THR A 50 4.23 4.96 -3.82
C THR A 50 3.36 5.21 -5.06
N LEU A 51 2.05 5.36 -4.86
CA LEU A 51 1.13 5.60 -5.97
C LEU A 51 1.29 6.99 -6.60
N ALA A 52 1.59 8.01 -5.78
CA ALA A 52 1.88 9.35 -6.29
C ALA A 52 3.13 9.36 -7.18
N ASP A 53 4.21 8.71 -6.74
CA ASP A 53 5.44 8.54 -7.50
C ASP A 53 5.19 7.83 -8.84
N MET A 54 4.44 6.73 -8.82
CA MET A 54 4.08 6.02 -10.05
C MET A 54 3.28 6.90 -11.02
N VAL A 55 2.32 7.68 -10.51
CA VAL A 55 1.54 8.63 -11.35
C VAL A 55 2.44 9.72 -11.93
N GLU A 56 3.32 10.31 -11.12
CA GLU A 56 4.24 11.36 -11.54
C GLU A 56 5.18 10.90 -12.65
N HIS A 57 5.68 9.67 -12.53
CA HIS A 57 6.59 9.06 -13.51
C HIS A 57 5.90 8.32 -14.66
N GLY A 58 4.56 8.37 -14.75
CA GLY A 58 3.79 7.71 -15.80
C GLY A 58 3.86 6.18 -15.76
N ILE A 59 4.18 5.61 -14.60
CA ILE A 59 4.23 4.17 -14.36
C ILE A 59 2.79 3.67 -14.15
N PRO A 60 2.33 2.64 -14.88
CA PRO A 60 1.01 2.08 -14.70
C PRO A 60 0.79 1.55 -13.28
N LEU A 61 -0.30 1.96 -12.65
CA LEU A 61 -0.68 1.47 -11.32
C LEU A 61 -1.09 -0.01 -11.39
N PRO A 62 -0.71 -0.85 -10.42
CA PRO A 62 -1.10 -2.24 -10.41
C PRO A 62 -2.60 -2.37 -10.18
N VAL A 63 -3.23 -3.35 -10.82
CA VAL A 63 -4.64 -3.65 -10.56
C VAL A 63 -4.74 -4.34 -9.19
N PRO A 64 -5.56 -3.84 -8.25
CA PRO A 64 -5.68 -4.46 -6.94
C PRO A 64 -6.14 -5.91 -7.04
N SER A 65 -5.39 -6.82 -6.43
CA SER A 65 -5.76 -8.23 -6.40
C SER A 65 -6.84 -8.50 -5.35
N PRO A 66 -7.83 -9.36 -5.63
CA PRO A 66 -8.73 -9.86 -4.59
C PRO A 66 -7.95 -10.66 -3.55
N GLU A 67 -8.49 -10.75 -2.33
CA GLU A 67 -7.84 -11.41 -1.19
C GLU A 67 -7.36 -12.85 -1.52
N SER A 68 -8.17 -13.62 -2.26
CA SER A 68 -7.82 -14.98 -2.65
C SER A 68 -6.53 -15.06 -3.46
N LYS A 69 -6.28 -14.08 -4.34
CA LYS A 69 -5.03 -14.00 -5.12
C LYS A 69 -3.87 -13.49 -4.29
N ILE A 70 -4.12 -12.57 -3.34
CA ILE A 70 -3.09 -12.09 -2.42
C ILE A 70 -2.49 -13.27 -1.66
N ARG A 71 -3.32 -14.16 -1.10
CA ARG A 71 -2.85 -15.35 -0.37
C ARG A 71 -1.94 -16.27 -1.19
N MET A 72 -2.11 -16.31 -2.51
CA MET A 72 -1.26 -17.11 -3.41
C MET A 72 0.09 -16.45 -3.73
N LYS A 73 0.24 -15.15 -3.48
CA LYS A 73 1.48 -14.39 -3.70
C LYS A 73 2.37 -14.30 -2.45
N LEU A 74 1.90 -14.79 -1.30
CA LEU A 74 2.61 -14.69 -0.03
C LEU A 74 3.36 -15.99 0.25
N ASP A 75 4.59 -15.87 0.76
CA ASP A 75 5.41 -17.02 1.13
C ASP A 75 4.87 -17.77 2.36
N CYS A 76 4.15 -17.07 3.23
CA CYS A 76 3.53 -17.64 4.42
C CYS A 76 2.13 -17.07 4.68
N ALA A 77 1.34 -17.77 5.48
CA ALA A 77 -0.01 -17.34 5.80
C ALA A 77 -0.01 -16.08 6.68
N PRO A 78 -0.70 -14.98 6.29
CA PRO A 78 -0.76 -13.77 7.10
C PRO A 78 -1.66 -13.96 8.31
N PHE A 79 -1.37 -13.22 9.38
CA PHE A 79 -2.25 -13.13 10.55
C PHE A 79 -3.64 -12.61 10.16
N ARG A 80 -3.69 -11.60 9.28
CA ARG A 80 -4.92 -11.06 8.70
C ARG A 80 -4.62 -10.34 7.39
N ILE A 81 -5.62 -10.23 6.53
CA ILE A 81 -5.58 -9.31 5.38
C ILE A 81 -6.52 -8.14 5.67
N VAL A 82 -6.03 -6.93 5.45
CA VAL A 82 -6.75 -5.68 5.70
C VAL A 82 -6.84 -4.87 4.41
N PRO A 83 -8.05 -4.48 3.94
CA PRO A 83 -8.19 -3.57 2.83
C PRO A 83 -7.79 -2.14 3.23
N VAL A 84 -6.90 -1.53 2.46
CA VAL A 84 -6.41 -0.16 2.65
C VAL A 84 -6.89 0.70 1.48
N ALA A 85 -7.77 1.66 1.78
CA ALA A 85 -8.30 2.59 0.79
C ALA A 85 -7.41 3.82 0.65
N VAL A 86 -7.11 4.17 -0.60
CA VAL A 86 -6.29 5.32 -1.01
C VAL A 86 -7.00 6.13 -2.09
N SER A 87 -6.73 7.43 -2.10
CA SER A 87 -7.27 8.37 -3.09
C SER A 87 -6.13 8.85 -3.97
N ILE A 88 -6.23 8.58 -5.27
CA ILE A 88 -5.28 9.08 -6.26
C ILE A 88 -5.89 10.30 -6.93
N ARG A 89 -5.13 11.39 -6.92
CA ARG A 89 -5.44 12.58 -7.69
C ARG A 89 -4.65 12.50 -8.99
N ALA A 90 -5.35 12.45 -10.12
CA ALA A 90 -4.72 12.73 -11.39
C ALA A 90 -4.30 14.20 -11.36
N ASN A 91 -3.02 14.48 -11.14
CA ASN A 91 -2.50 15.82 -11.34
C ASN A 91 -2.56 16.11 -12.84
N GLY A 92 -3.44 17.05 -13.23
CA GLY A 92 -3.22 17.77 -14.48
C GLY A 92 -1.90 18.51 -14.31
N SER A 93 -0.93 18.22 -15.18
CA SER A 93 0.44 18.73 -15.17
C SER A 93 0.64 20.03 -14.40
N SER A 94 1.45 19.97 -13.36
CA SER A 94 2.24 21.11 -12.94
C SER A 94 3.69 20.64 -12.92
N VAL A 95 4.35 20.86 -14.05
CA VAL A 95 5.79 21.11 -14.07
C VAL A 95 6.09 22.09 -12.92
N PRO A 96 7.11 21.85 -12.08
CA PRO A 96 7.53 22.88 -11.14
C PRO A 96 8.04 24.05 -11.97
N GLU A 97 7.40 25.22 -11.86
CA GLU A 97 8.02 26.45 -12.34
C GLU A 97 9.28 26.68 -11.50
N LEU A 98 10.43 26.48 -12.16
CA LEU A 98 11.71 26.97 -11.67
C LEU A 98 11.69 28.49 -11.80
N PHE A 99 11.54 29.19 -10.68
CA PHE A 99 11.99 30.58 -10.50
C PHE A 99 12.58 30.75 -9.10
#